data_AF-A0A8D0I3V0-F1
#
_entry.id   AF-A0A8D0I3V0-F1
#
_cell.length_a   1.000
_cell.length_b   1.000
_cell.length_c   1.000
_cell.angle_alpha   90.00
_cell.angle_beta   90.00
_cell.angle_gamma   90.00
#
_symmetry.space_group_name_H-M   'P 1'
#
loop_
_entity.id
_entity.type
_entity.pdbx_description
1 polymer ?
#
loop_
_entity_poly.entity_id
_entity_poly.type
_entity_poly.pdbx_seq_one_letter_code
_entity_poly.pdbx_strand_id
1 'polypeptide(L)' 'MSAFSEAALEKKLSELSNSQQSVQTLSLWLIHHRKHSRPIVTVWERELRKGLNVWHVEVPRLLNPLSEAKD' A
#
# COMPACT_ATOMS: atom_id res chain seq x y z
N MET A 1 7.48 -2.95 22.41
CA MET A 1 7.05 -2.71 21.02
C MET A 1 6.53 -1.27 20.93
N SER A 2 6.62 -0.65 19.76
CA SER A 2 6.15 0.73 19.53
C SER A 2 4.64 0.86 19.76
N ALA A 3 4.16 2.05 20.12
CA ALA A 3 2.72 2.34 20.18
C ALA A 3 2.08 2.27 18.77
N PHE A 4 0.76 2.04 18.73
CA PHE A 4 -0.01 2.17 17.50
C PHE A 4 -0.21 3.65 17.14
N SER A 5 -0.01 4.00 15.88
CA SER A 5 -0.49 5.24 15.26
C SER A 5 -0.71 5.00 13.77
N GLU A 6 -1.57 5.80 13.13
CA GLU A 6 -1.78 5.70 11.67
C GLU A 6 -0.47 5.96 10.91
N ALA A 7 0.31 6.97 11.31
CA ALA A 7 1.61 7.28 10.70
C ALA A 7 2.62 6.11 10.79
N ALA A 8 2.60 5.37 11.90
CA ALA A 8 3.45 4.17 12.03
C ALA A 8 3.01 3.06 11.07
N LEU A 9 1.71 2.90 10.86
CA LEU A 9 1.18 1.94 9.90
C LEU A 9 1.48 2.36 8.45
N GLU A 10 1.27 3.63 8.10
CA GLU A 10 1.62 4.18 6.78
C GLU A 10 3.09 3.95 6.44
N LYS A 11 3.99 4.27 7.37
CA LYS A 11 5.42 4.01 7.19
C LYS A 11 5.70 2.53 6.96
N LYS A 12 5.13 1.64 7.77
CA LYS A 12 5.30 0.19 7.62
C LYS A 12 4.76 -0.34 6.29
N LEU A 13 3.67 0.22 5.78
CA LEU A 13 3.10 -0.13 4.48
C LEU A 13 3.99 0.39 3.33
N SER A 14 4.59 1.58 3.47
CA SER A 14 5.54 2.11 2.48
C SER A 14 6.85 1.32 2.39
N GLU A 15 7.26 0.69 3.51
CA GLU A 15 8.46 -0.16 3.61
C GLU A 15 8.15 -1.65 3.33
N LEU A 16 6.88 -2.00 3.11
CA LEU A 16 6.47 -3.37 2.85
C LEU A 16 7.04 -3.85 1.51
N SER A 17 7.72 -5.00 1.53
CA SER A 17 8.26 -5.66 0.35
C SER A 17 7.78 -7.11 0.24
N ASN A 18 8.03 -7.74 -0.90
CA ASN A 18 7.70 -9.16 -1.13
C ASN A 18 8.62 -10.15 -0.39
N SER A 19 9.56 -9.67 0.42
CA SER A 19 10.39 -10.53 1.26
C SER A 19 9.59 -11.11 2.43
N GLN A 20 9.84 -12.37 2.78
CA GLN A 20 9.12 -13.03 3.86
C GLN A 20 9.31 -12.33 5.21
N GLN A 21 10.50 -11.82 5.50
CA GLN A 21 10.81 -11.06 6.71
C GLN A 21 9.99 -9.77 6.83
N SER A 22 9.82 -9.03 5.72
CA SER A 22 9.01 -7.81 5.71
C SER A 22 7.54 -8.12 6.03
N VAL A 23 6.97 -9.12 5.35
CA VAL A 23 5.60 -9.59 5.57
C VAL A 23 5.39 -10.10 7.01
N GLN A 24 6.32 -10.90 7.52
CA GLN A 24 6.24 -11.47 8.87
C GLN A 24 6.31 -10.37 9.94
N THR A 25 7.20 -9.40 9.77
CA THR A 25 7.35 -8.28 10.71
C THR A 25 6.08 -7.44 10.80
N LEU A 26 5.47 -7.10 9.65
CA LEU A 26 4.20 -6.38 9.64
C LEU A 26 3.08 -7.22 10.25
N SER A 27 2.97 -8.50 9.89
CA SER A 27 1.93 -9.41 10.39
C SER A 27 1.95 -9.51 11.92
N LEU A 28 3.13 -9.68 12.53
CA LEU A 28 3.28 -9.74 13.99
C LEU A 28 2.87 -8.42 14.65
N TRP A 29 3.24 -7.29 14.05
CA TRP A 29 2.85 -5.97 14.55
C TRP A 29 1.33 -5.77 14.51
N LEU A 30 0.66 -6.18 13.43
CA LEU A 30 -0.79 -6.10 13.30
C LEU A 30 -1.52 -6.98 14.33
N ILE A 31 -1.05 -8.21 14.56
CA ILE A 31 -1.59 -9.10 15.59
C ILE A 31 -1.47 -8.47 16.98
N HIS A 32 -0.31 -7.86 17.28
CA HIS A 32 -0.08 -7.17 18.54
C HIS A 32 -1.05 -5.99 18.74
N HIS A 33 -1.33 -5.23 17.69
CA HIS A 33 -2.22 -4.07 17.72
C HIS A 33 -3.67 -4.35 17.30
N ARG A 34 -4.14 -5.62 17.37
CA ARG A 34 -5.48 -6.03 16.94
C ARG A 34 -6.66 -5.26 17.54
N LYS A 35 -6.49 -4.62 18.71
CA LYS A 35 -7.50 -3.73 19.32
C LYS A 35 -7.81 -2.50 18.46
N HIS A 36 -6.89 -2.13 17.58
CA HIS A 36 -7.01 -1.04 16.61
C HIS A 36 -7.43 -1.54 15.22
N SER A 37 -8.10 -2.69 15.12
CA SER A 37 -8.47 -3.31 13.84
C SER A 37 -9.22 -2.36 12.89
N ARG A 38 -10.16 -1.55 13.41
CA ARG A 38 -10.92 -0.58 12.61
C ARG A 38 -10.01 0.44 11.90
N PRO A 39 -9.21 1.27 12.62
CA PRO A 39 -8.31 2.22 11.95
C PRO A 39 -7.23 1.53 11.11
N ILE A 40 -6.78 0.33 11.48
CA ILE A 40 -5.84 -0.46 10.65
C ILE A 40 -6.41 -0.71 9.25
N VAL A 41 -7.66 -1.19 9.17
CA VAL A 41 -8.31 -1.50 7.88
C VAL A 41 -8.53 -0.21 7.07
N THR A 42 -8.97 0.87 7.71
CA THR A 42 -9.17 2.17 7.05
C THR A 42 -7.88 2.70 6.42
N VAL A 43 -6.76 2.67 7.15
CA VAL A 43 -5.46 3.12 6.63
C VAL A 43 -4.96 2.18 5.53
N TRP A 44 -5.08 0.86 5.72
CA TRP A 44 -4.69 -0.13 4.71
C TRP A 44 -5.40 0.11 3.38
N GLU A 45 -6.71 0.29 3.40
CA GLU A 45 -7.50 0.55 2.20
C GLU A 45 -7.08 1.87 1.51
N ARG A 46 -6.85 2.92 2.29
CA ARG A 46 -6.36 4.21 1.79
C ARG A 46 -5.02 4.07 1.07
N GLU A 47 -4.04 3.40 1.68
CA GLU A 47 -2.72 3.19 1.09
C GLU A 47 -2.77 2.26 -0.13
N LEU A 48 -3.61 1.23 -0.10
CA LEU A 48 -3.82 0.34 -1.26
C LEU A 48 -4.36 1.11 -2.47
N ARG A 49 -5.32 2.02 -2.26
CA ARG A 49 -5.85 2.88 -3.33
C ARG A 49 -4.80 3.83 -3.89
N LYS A 50 -3.89 4.36 -3.06
CA LYS A 50 -2.76 5.18 -3.54
C LYS A 50 -1.81 4.36 -4.43
N GLY A 51 -1.46 3.15 -4.00
CA GLY A 51 -0.61 2.24 -4.79
C GLY A 51 -1.28 1.77 -6.09
N LEU A 52 -2.59 1.56 -6.09
CA LEU A 52 -3.37 1.27 -7.30
C LEU A 52 -3.42 2.47 -8.26
N ASN A 53 -3.45 3.71 -7.74
CA ASN A 53 -3.38 4.91 -8.57
C ASN A 53 -2.02 5.12 -9.22
N VAL A 54 -0.93 4.55 -8.71
CA VAL A 54 0.38 4.55 -9.40
C VAL A 54 0.26 3.84 -10.75
N TRP A 55 -0.56 2.78 -10.84
CA TRP A 55 -0.85 2.08 -12.10
C TRP A 55 -1.87 2.79 -13.00
N HIS A 56 -2.60 3.79 -12.50
CA HIS A 56 -3.64 4.49 -13.27
C HIS A 56 -3.12 5.72 -14.03
N VAL A 57 -1.94 6.25 -13.68
CA VAL A 57 -1.33 7.41 -14.38
C VAL A 57 -0.34 6.99 -15.48
N GLU A 58 0.29 5.81 -15.36
CA GLU A 58 1.25 5.31 -16.35
C GLU A 58 0.61 4.56 -17.51
N VAL A 59 -0.52 3.86 -17.28
CA VAL A 59 -1.19 3.07 -18.34
C VAL A 59 -1.72 3.96 -19.49
N PRO A 60 -2.38 5.11 -19.24
CA PRO A 60 -2.82 5.99 -20.33
C PRO A 60 -1.66 6.61 -21.11
N ARG A 61 -0.51 6.86 -20.47
CA ARG A 61 0.69 7.41 -21.14
C ARG A 61 1.34 6.40 -22.09
N LEU A 62 1.30 5.11 -21.76
CA LEU A 62 1.85 4.04 -22.60
C LEU A 62 0.92 3.65 -23.77
N LEU A 63 -0.37 3.95 -23.66
CA LEU A 63 -1.36 3.65 -24.70
C LEU A 63 -1.56 4.79 -25.72
N ASN A 64 -1.08 6.00 -25.43
CA ASN A 64 -1.20 7.15 -26.33
C ASN A 64 -0.53 6.93 -27.71
N PRO A 65 0.69 6.36 -27.82
CA PRO A 65 1.34 6.14 -29.11
C PRO A 65 0.60 5.13 -30.01
N LEU A 66 -0.14 4.19 -29.43
CA LEU A 66 -0.89 3.18 -30.19
C LEU A 66 -2.26 3.71 -30.69
N SER A 67 -2.79 4.73 -30.02
CA SER A 67 -3.97 5.47 -30.48
C SER A 67 -3.62 6.43 -31.63
N GLU A 68 -2.42 7.00 -31.60
CA GLU A 68 -1.94 7.96 -32.61
C GLU A 68 -1.32 7.28 -33.84
N ALA A 69 -0.89 6.03 -33.75
CA ALA A 69 -0.30 5.26 -34.87
C ALA A 69 -1.33 4.71 -35.90
N LYS A 70 -2.51 5.33 -36.01
CA LYS A 70 -3.60 4.87 -36.91
C LYS A 70 -3.75 5.66 -38.21
N ASP A 71 -2.82 6.57 -38.52
CA ASP A 71 -2.75 7.29 -39.81
C ASP A 71 -1.34 7.19 -40.44
#